data_AF-A0A2V5MGA1-F1
#
_entry.id   AF-A0A2V5MGA1-F1
#
_cell.length_a   1.000
_cell.length_b   1.000
_cell.length_c   1.000
_cell.angle_alpha   90.00
_cell.angle_beta   90.00
_cell.angle_gamma   90.00
#
_symmetry.space_group_name_H-M   'P 1'
#
loop_
_entity.id
_entity.type
_entity.pdbx_description
1 polymer ?
#
loop_
_entity_poly.entity_id
_entity_poly.type
_entity_poly.pdbx_seq_one_letter_code
_entity_poly.pdbx_strand_id
1 'polypeptide(L)'
;MPVSRDRHDAYPPVPGAPSVNRSGLRLRPTWRKCHVVVNDACIHIAAVSEVKHPLRAECSECVKIGAQWVHLRTCQECGVTLCCDSSPNQHASKHARAARHPVIASAQPAERWLYCYPDEAFAEY
;
A
#
# COMPACT_ATOMS: atom_id res chain seq x y z
N MET A 1 -18.98 9.72 -23.06
CA MET A 1 -19.29 9.43 -21.64
C MET A 1 -18.06 9.76 -20.81
N PRO A 2 -17.93 10.96 -20.23
CA PRO A 2 -16.82 11.26 -19.34
C PRO A 2 -17.03 10.55 -18.00
N VAL A 3 -16.14 9.63 -17.64
CA VAL A 3 -16.08 9.00 -16.31
C VAL A 3 -15.64 10.05 -15.31
N SER A 4 -16.61 10.57 -14.55
CA SER A 4 -16.39 11.49 -13.42
C SER A 4 -15.36 10.90 -12.47
N ARG A 5 -14.19 11.53 -12.44
CA ARG A 5 -13.03 11.18 -11.65
C ARG A 5 -13.14 11.89 -10.31
N ASP A 6 -14.14 11.50 -9.52
CA ASP A 6 -14.34 12.05 -8.18
C ASP A 6 -14.64 10.93 -7.20
N ARG A 7 -13.60 10.51 -6.47
CA ARG A 7 -13.65 10.24 -5.03
C ARG A 7 -12.27 9.89 -4.50
N HIS A 8 -11.65 10.89 -3.90
CA HIS A 8 -10.66 10.71 -2.85
C HIS A 8 -11.36 10.02 -1.66
N ASP A 9 -11.54 8.71 -1.73
CA ASP A 9 -11.97 7.93 -0.57
C ASP A 9 -10.77 7.77 0.37
N ALA A 10 -10.65 8.72 1.30
CA ALA A 10 -9.63 8.78 2.32
C ALA A 10 -9.57 7.45 3.11
N TYR A 11 -8.37 6.87 3.17
CA TYR A 11 -8.04 5.94 4.25
C TYR A 11 -8.31 6.63 5.60
N PRO A 12 -8.82 5.92 6.61
CA PRO A 12 -8.93 6.50 7.94
C PRO A 12 -7.53 6.98 8.38
N PRO A 13 -7.40 8.21 8.92
CA PRO A 13 -6.12 8.75 9.32
C PRO A 13 -5.46 7.84 10.36
N VAL A 14 -4.19 7.54 10.14
CA VAL A 14 -3.36 6.80 11.10
C VAL A 14 -3.34 7.55 12.44
N PRO A 15 -3.63 6.91 13.58
CA PRO A 15 -3.49 7.55 14.87
C PRO A 15 -2.00 7.61 15.24
N GLY A 16 -1.42 8.81 15.22
CA GLY A 16 -0.18 9.08 15.95
C GLY A 16 0.91 9.83 15.20
N ALA A 17 0.65 11.06 14.75
CA ALA A 17 1.72 12.03 14.58
C ALA A 17 1.99 12.71 15.93
N PRO A 18 3.21 12.68 16.49
CA PRO A 18 3.51 13.42 17.71
C PRO A 18 3.40 14.93 17.45
N SER A 19 2.52 15.59 18.22
CA SER A 19 2.37 17.05 18.24
C SER A 19 3.66 17.68 18.76
N VAL A 20 4.47 18.28 17.88
CA VAL A 20 5.64 19.05 18.30
C VAL A 20 5.18 20.46 18.67
N ASN A 21 5.07 20.70 19.98
CA ASN A 21 4.78 22.04 20.51
C ASN A 21 6.01 22.94 20.28
N ARG A 22 5.91 23.84 19.29
CA ARG A 22 6.95 24.82 18.96
C ARG A 22 6.84 26.03 19.89
N SER A 23 7.11 25.82 21.17
CA SER A 23 7.35 26.90 22.13
C SER A 23 8.84 26.94 22.44
N GLY A 24 9.49 28.00 21.96
CA GLY A 24 10.93 28.12 21.98
C GLY A 24 11.52 28.17 23.39
N LEU A 25 12.69 27.54 23.52
CA LEU A 25 13.79 28.05 24.32
C LEU A 25 15.09 27.49 23.73
N ARG A 26 16.03 28.36 23.38
CA ARG A 26 17.36 27.99 22.90
C ARG A 26 18.15 27.42 24.07
N LEU A 27 18.27 26.10 24.13
CA LEU A 27 19.30 25.44 24.92
C LEU A 27 20.04 24.50 23.98
N ARG A 28 21.34 24.73 23.82
CA ARG A 28 22.25 23.96 22.96
C ARG A 28 22.41 22.56 23.58
N PRO A 29 21.89 21.47 22.98
CA PRO A 29 22.24 20.14 23.42
C PRO A 29 23.44 19.70 22.59
N THR A 30 24.56 19.41 23.24
CA THR A 30 25.67 18.64 22.65
C THR A 30 25.27 17.18 22.52
N TRP A 31 24.25 16.91 21.72
CA TRP A 31 23.80 15.56 21.42
C TRP A 31 23.65 15.50 19.91
N ARG A 32 24.62 14.84 19.26
CA ARG A 32 24.58 14.52 17.84
C ARG A 32 23.22 13.88 17.58
N LYS A 33 22.40 14.50 16.74
CA LYS A 33 21.18 13.89 16.23
C LYS A 33 21.56 12.56 15.58
N CYS A 34 21.21 11.45 16.22
CA CYS A 34 20.98 10.20 15.49
C CYS A 34 19.76 10.48 14.58
N HIS A 35 20.03 10.95 13.37
CA HIS A 35 19.04 10.94 12.30
C HIS A 35 18.72 9.46 12.05
N VAL A 36 17.59 8.99 12.59
CA VAL A 36 16.95 7.79 12.03
C VAL A 36 16.48 8.22 10.65
N VAL A 37 17.29 7.92 9.65
CA VAL A 37 16.85 7.92 8.26
C VAL A 37 15.88 6.74 8.19
N VAL A 38 14.59 7.00 8.36
CA VAL A 38 13.58 6.04 7.94
C VAL A 38 13.70 6.03 6.43
N ASN A 39 14.36 5.00 5.90
CA ASN A 39 14.35 4.70 4.48
C ASN A 39 12.91 4.82 3.97
N ASP A 40 12.78 5.27 2.73
CA ASP A 40 11.56 5.50 1.95
C ASP A 40 10.57 4.30 1.89
N ALA A 41 10.85 3.21 2.61
CA ALA A 41 9.93 2.11 2.85
C ALA A 41 9.11 2.39 4.12
N CYS A 42 7.81 2.55 3.92
CA CYS A 42 6.81 2.60 4.98
C CYS A 42 6.96 1.45 6.00
N ILE A 43 6.62 1.69 7.28
CA ILE A 43 6.62 0.68 8.34
C ILE A 43 5.82 -0.58 7.98
N HIS A 44 4.73 -0.43 7.21
CA HIS A 44 3.92 -1.54 6.72
C HIS A 44 4.70 -2.42 5.74
N ILE A 45 5.52 -1.84 4.86
CA ILE A 45 6.37 -2.59 3.92
C ILE A 45 7.51 -3.26 4.69
N ALA A 46 8.13 -2.55 5.63
CA ALA A 46 9.20 -3.10 6.47
C ALA A 46 8.73 -4.27 7.35
N ALA A 47 7.43 -4.34 7.68
CA ALA A 47 6.83 -5.45 8.39
C ALA A 47 6.68 -6.73 7.53
N VAL A 48 6.78 -6.63 6.20
CA VAL A 48 6.72 -7.78 5.30
C VAL A 48 8.09 -8.49 5.28
N SER A 49 8.19 -9.61 5.97
CA SER A 49 9.42 -10.42 6.00
C SER A 49 9.53 -11.41 4.83
N GLU A 50 8.40 -11.90 4.33
CA GLU A 50 8.33 -12.87 3.22
C GLU A 50 7.33 -12.39 2.19
N VAL A 51 7.76 -12.30 0.93
CA VAL A 51 6.88 -11.85 -0.16
C VAL A 51 6.06 -13.02 -0.68
N LYS A 52 4.75 -12.93 -0.51
CA LYS A 52 3.78 -13.89 -1.02
C LYS A 52 3.61 -13.71 -2.53
N HIS A 53 3.88 -14.77 -3.27
CA HIS A 53 3.65 -14.83 -4.71
C HIS A 53 2.22 -15.30 -5.04
N PRO A 54 1.66 -14.87 -6.18
CA PRO A 54 0.36 -15.34 -6.62
C PRO A 54 0.39 -16.86 -6.86
N LEU A 55 -0.49 -17.60 -6.20
CA LEU A 55 -0.72 -19.03 -6.48
C LEU A 55 -1.39 -19.23 -7.84
N ARG A 56 -2.28 -18.30 -8.21
CA ARG A 56 -2.94 -18.26 -9.51
C ARG A 56 -2.89 -16.85 -10.06
N ALA A 57 -2.62 -16.74 -11.36
CA ALA A 57 -2.65 -15.48 -12.08
C ALA A 57 -4.09 -15.09 -12.46
N GLU A 58 -5.00 -15.09 -11.49
CA GLU A 58 -6.40 -14.72 -11.68
C GLU A 58 -6.93 -13.93 -10.47
N CYS A 59 -7.88 -13.01 -10.73
CA CYS A 59 -8.58 -12.31 -9.68
C CYS A 59 -9.82 -13.11 -9.27
N SER A 60 -9.84 -13.67 -8.06
CA SER A 60 -10.93 -14.53 -7.59
C SER A 60 -12.31 -13.87 -7.66
N GLU A 61 -12.40 -12.56 -7.41
CA GLU A 61 -13.67 -11.82 -7.53
C GLU A 61 -14.07 -11.57 -8.98
N CYS A 62 -13.13 -11.24 -9.88
CA CYS A 62 -13.45 -11.10 -11.30
C CYS A 62 -13.91 -12.42 -11.91
N VAL A 63 -13.31 -13.55 -11.52
CA VAL A 63 -13.70 -14.88 -12.01
C VAL A 63 -15.15 -15.21 -11.63
N LYS A 64 -15.58 -14.89 -10.39
CA LYS A 64 -16.96 -15.13 -9.94
C LYS A 64 -18.01 -14.38 -10.78
N ILE A 65 -17.69 -13.17 -11.21
CA ILE A 65 -18.59 -12.31 -12.00
C ILE A 65 -18.36 -12.42 -13.51
N GLY A 66 -17.41 -13.25 -13.95
CA GLY A 66 -17.04 -13.38 -15.37
C GLY A 66 -16.44 -12.10 -15.98
N ALA A 67 -15.82 -11.24 -15.18
CA ALA A 67 -15.22 -9.99 -15.64
C ALA A 67 -13.75 -10.16 -16.03
N GLN A 68 -13.29 -9.30 -16.94
CA GLN A 68 -11.89 -9.19 -17.35
C GLN A 68 -11.10 -8.28 -16.40
N TRP A 69 -9.77 -8.43 -16.38
CA TRP A 69 -8.82 -7.59 -15.64
C TRP A 69 -7.61 -7.24 -16.48
N VAL A 70 -6.89 -6.19 -16.09
CA VAL A 70 -5.69 -5.71 -16.80
C VAL A 70 -4.42 -6.26 -16.14
N HIS A 71 -4.18 -5.86 -14.89
CA HIS A 71 -3.05 -6.34 -14.09
C HIS A 71 -3.51 -6.90 -12.75
N LEU A 72 -2.68 -7.77 -12.18
CA LEU A 72 -2.93 -8.41 -10.90
C LEU A 72 -1.95 -7.90 -9.85
N ARG A 73 -2.46 -7.81 -8.63
CA ARG A 73 -1.72 -7.44 -7.42
C ARG A 73 -2.02 -8.47 -6.34
N THR A 74 -1.01 -8.89 -5.59
CA THR A 74 -1.14 -9.86 -4.50
C THR A 74 -1.00 -9.17 -3.17
N CYS A 75 -2.00 -9.29 -2.31
CA CYS A 75 -1.94 -8.77 -0.96
C CYS A 75 -0.88 -9.52 -0.14
N GLN A 76 0.00 -8.78 0.56
CA GLN A 76 1.08 -9.40 1.33
C GLN A 76 0.65 -9.86 2.72
N GLU A 77 -0.46 -9.34 3.24
CA GLU A 77 -1.00 -9.80 4.52
C GLU A 77 -1.76 -11.13 4.38
N CYS A 78 -2.69 -11.23 3.44
CA CYS A 78 -3.50 -12.45 3.26
C CYS A 78 -3.13 -13.34 2.07
N GLY A 79 -2.31 -12.87 1.12
CA GLY A 79 -1.89 -13.66 -0.04
C GLY A 79 -2.91 -13.74 -1.18
N VAL A 80 -4.03 -13.02 -1.12
CA VAL A 80 -5.04 -13.01 -2.19
C VAL A 80 -4.54 -12.22 -3.40
N THR A 81 -4.79 -12.73 -4.61
CA THR A 81 -4.49 -12.05 -5.87
C THR A 81 -5.74 -11.38 -6.43
N LEU A 82 -5.66 -10.08 -6.69
CA LEU A 82 -6.79 -9.23 -7.10
C LEU A 82 -6.40 -8.31 -8.25
N CYS A 83 -7.40 -7.82 -8.99
CA CYS A 83 -7.17 -6.90 -10.09
C CYS A 83 -6.80 -5.49 -9.60
N CYS A 84 -5.90 -4.82 -10.32
CA CYS A 84 -5.44 -3.47 -9.99
C CYS A 84 -6.54 -2.41 -10.10
N ASP A 85 -6.26 -1.21 -9.60
CA ASP A 85 -7.04 0.03 -9.76
C ASP A 85 -7.24 0.47 -11.23
N SER A 86 -6.35 0.08 -12.15
CA SER A 86 -6.55 0.33 -13.59
C SER A 86 -7.53 -0.66 -14.24
N SER A 87 -7.96 -1.71 -13.52
CA SER A 87 -9.00 -2.63 -13.98
C SER A 87 -10.40 -2.08 -13.65
N PRO A 88 -11.44 -2.39 -14.44
CA PRO A 88 -12.77 -1.79 -14.27
C PRO A 88 -13.38 -2.00 -12.87
N ASN A 89 -13.04 -3.11 -12.21
CA ASN A 89 -13.61 -3.47 -10.91
C ASN A 89 -12.78 -3.01 -9.69
N GLN A 90 -11.49 -2.70 -9.87
CA GLN A 90 -10.60 -2.17 -8.83
C GLN A 90 -10.60 -2.99 -7.53
N HIS A 91 -10.47 -4.32 -7.62
CA HIS A 91 -10.59 -5.19 -6.44
C HIS A 91 -9.45 -5.01 -5.44
N ALA A 92 -8.23 -4.69 -5.88
CA ALA A 92 -7.08 -4.50 -5.00
C ALA A 92 -7.31 -3.35 -4.00
N SER A 93 -7.74 -2.17 -4.47
CA SER A 93 -7.99 -1.00 -3.60
C SER A 93 -9.18 -1.21 -2.67
N LYS A 94 -10.28 -1.79 -3.19
CA LYS A 94 -11.45 -2.16 -2.37
C LYS A 94 -11.08 -3.16 -1.27
N HIS A 95 -10.28 -4.16 -1.60
CA HIS A 95 -9.81 -5.16 -0.64
C HIS A 95 -8.89 -4.55 0.41
N ALA A 96 -7.93 -3.72 -0.01
CA ALA A 96 -7.02 -3.05 0.91
C ALA A 96 -7.79 -2.22 1.96
N ARG A 97 -8.87 -1.52 1.54
CA ARG A 97 -9.76 -0.79 2.47
C ARG A 97 -10.64 -1.71 3.33
N ALA A 98 -11.29 -2.70 2.73
CA ALA A 98 -12.26 -3.56 3.42
C ALA A 98 -11.59 -4.49 4.44
N ALA A 99 -10.45 -5.07 4.08
CA ALA A 99 -9.69 -5.98 4.92
C ALA A 99 -8.68 -5.24 5.83
N ARG A 100 -8.44 -3.95 5.56
CA ARG A 100 -7.37 -3.14 6.18
C ARG A 100 -5.99 -3.75 5.90
N HIS A 101 -5.78 -4.19 4.67
CA HIS A 101 -4.50 -4.71 4.21
C HIS A 101 -3.76 -3.64 3.40
N PRO A 102 -2.85 -2.87 4.02
CA PRO A 102 -2.26 -1.69 3.38
C PRO A 102 -1.24 -2.05 2.28
N VAL A 103 -0.62 -3.24 2.36
CA VAL A 103 0.49 -3.62 1.47
C VAL A 103 0.06 -4.62 0.39
N ILE A 104 0.41 -4.30 -0.85
CA ILE A 104 0.26 -5.16 -2.01
C ILE A 104 1.61 -5.34 -2.72
N ALA A 105 1.78 -6.45 -3.42
CA ALA A 105 2.90 -6.69 -4.33
C ALA A 105 2.41 -6.85 -5.77
N SER A 106 3.27 -6.56 -6.74
CA SER A 106 2.98 -6.93 -8.13
C SER A 106 2.98 -8.45 -8.31
N ALA A 107 1.98 -8.94 -9.05
CA ALA A 107 1.87 -10.33 -9.50
C ALA A 107 2.28 -10.49 -10.98
N GLN A 108 2.85 -9.47 -11.60
CA GLN A 108 3.34 -9.56 -12.97
C GLN A 108 4.66 -10.33 -13.05
N PRO A 109 4.86 -11.17 -14.09
CA PRO A 109 6.17 -11.75 -14.37
C PRO A 109 7.14 -10.60 -14.70
N ALA A 110 8.25 -10.52 -13.96
CA ALA A 110 9.29 -9.49 -14.01
C ALA A 110 9.08 -8.20 -13.19
N GLU A 111 7.95 -8.01 -12.52
CA GLU A 111 7.78 -6.88 -11.59
C GLU A 111 7.93 -7.35 -10.13
N ARG A 112 8.95 -6.86 -9.43
CA ARG A 112 9.23 -7.18 -8.02
C ARG A 112 9.20 -5.93 -7.15
N TRP A 113 7.98 -5.47 -6.88
CA TRP A 113 7.77 -4.31 -6.03
C TRP A 113 6.56 -4.49 -5.11
N LEU A 114 6.60 -3.74 -4.01
CA LEU A 114 5.63 -3.61 -2.94
C LEU A 114 5.12 -2.18 -2.93
N TYR A 115 3.83 -2.02 -2.66
CA TYR A 115 3.19 -0.71 -2.56
C TYR A 115 2.28 -0.66 -1.33
N CYS A 116 2.37 0.44 -0.60
CA CYS A 116 1.56 0.75 0.56
C CYS A 116 0.53 1.81 0.20
N TYR A 117 -0.76 1.48 0.28
CA TYR A 117 -1.84 2.44 0.00
C TYR A 117 -1.91 3.65 0.95
N PRO A 118 -1.83 3.50 2.30
CA PRO A 118 -1.98 4.64 3.20
C PRO A 118 -0.81 5.62 3.16
N ASP A 119 0.40 5.13 2.93
CA ASP A 119 1.62 5.95 2.91
C ASP A 119 2.08 6.30 1.49
N GLU A 120 1.38 5.77 0.47
CA GLU A 120 1.73 5.87 -0.95
C GLU A 120 3.20 5.48 -1.25
N ALA A 121 3.80 4.69 -0.37
CA ALA A 121 5.20 4.29 -0.43
C ALA A 121 5.37 3.09 -1.37
N PHE A 122 6.49 3.04 -2.08
CA PHE A 122 6.87 1.93 -2.94
C PHE A 122 8.24 1.37 -2.52
N ALA A 123 8.42 0.07 -2.64
CA ALA A 123 9.72 -0.57 -2.40
C ALA A 123 9.93 -1.72 -3.36
N GLU A 124 11.12 -1.82 -3.93
CA GLU A 124 11.55 -2.94 -4.77
C GLU A 124 12.25 -4.01 -3.92
N TYR A 125 12.17 -5.28 -4.33
CA TYR A 125 12.76 -6.42 -3.63
C TYR A 125 13.42 -7.43 -4.58
#